data_AF-A0A1U7IBM9-F1
#
_entry.id   AF-A0A1U7IBM9-F1
#
_cell.length_a   1.000
_cell.length_b   1.000
_cell.length_c   1.000
_cell.angle_alpha   90.00
_cell.angle_beta   90.00
_cell.angle_gamma   90.00
#
_symmetry.space_group_name_H-M   'P 1'
#
loop_
_entity.id
_entity.type
_entity.pdbx_description
1 polymer ?
#
loop_
_entity_poly.entity_id
_entity_poly.type
_entity_poly.pdbx_seq_one_letter_code
_entity_poly.pdbx_strand_id
1 'polypeptide(L)'
;MINEILEIVWQNSLFHWIIVLLLVLACLIEVYSTVKYIWKLKNSITNKAIDYLSYNLKTVRIIDKEPVYLDCKNLPKDSRTKIFNWLNKNLVGTELNERFQAQLQFGQFLLIQYPAILEKPVPRSSLRFIQSILIAIGVLGTFYGIQVGLSEISLSDIGENSGHLLKSSVQLLEGMKTAFSTSLMGLGSSSIFTLVLACLEWVRKKYRDSLKHKLDAITILETPMRLLEKMNPEANLKASQSLANAAEIMGTQFAELIEIQREFSPKAIGQEIGNIIKPILQEIRVELLALQEIKADRSQEILKNLIEEQREHLIKPIIIELSNSANLTKEASEAIMDLKNELGSISFSLSESIATIEHFQAETLIKLQEFATNLGANVEKTSATFITIREELEKFLNTHAEIQQQLVEEFQNNIHDIFTQQNNNLQHLGEQSSEAMRVQRDALTKIAKQTVNTFVGIREELEQSLQTHTQIERELIQEFHNRYLEIFNNHKNHNGVH
;
A
#
# COMPACT_ATOMS: atom_id res chain seq x y z
N MET A 1 12.46 -39.51 4.76
CA MET A 1 11.95 -38.38 3.97
C MET A 1 12.66 -37.04 4.23
N ILE A 2 12.54 -36.38 5.40
CA ILE A 2 13.21 -35.07 5.62
C ILE A 2 14.75 -35.17 5.59
N ASN A 3 15.33 -36.21 6.19
CA ASN A 3 16.78 -36.43 6.19
C ASN A 3 17.33 -36.75 4.79
N GLU A 4 16.60 -37.50 3.97
CA GLU A 4 17.00 -37.82 2.59
C GLU A 4 16.98 -36.57 1.69
N ILE A 5 16.00 -35.67 1.90
CA ILE A 5 15.95 -34.38 1.20
C ILE A 5 17.13 -33.49 1.63
N LEU A 6 17.50 -33.52 2.91
CA LEU A 6 18.63 -32.75 3.44
C LEU A 6 19.97 -33.25 2.89
N GLU A 7 20.16 -34.55 2.70
CA GLU A 7 21.36 -35.12 2.06
C GLU A 7 21.48 -34.76 0.57
N ILE A 8 20.36 -34.58 -0.12
CA ILE A 8 20.35 -34.14 -1.54
C ILE A 8 20.71 -32.66 -1.65
N VAL A 9 20.23 -31.82 -0.73
CA VAL A 9 20.37 -30.36 -0.72
C VAL A 9 21.69 -29.90 -0.09
N TRP A 10 22.34 -30.73 0.74
CA TRP A 10 23.54 -30.35 1.46
C TRP A 10 24.76 -31.11 0.97
N GLN A 11 25.58 -30.45 0.14
CA GLN A 11 26.83 -31.02 -0.38
C GLN A 11 28.09 -30.39 0.24
N ASN A 12 27.92 -29.70 1.37
CA ASN A 12 29.01 -29.09 2.14
C ASN A 12 29.94 -28.16 1.32
N SER A 13 29.43 -27.58 0.22
CA SER A 13 30.22 -26.63 -0.56
C SER A 13 30.23 -25.25 0.09
N LEU A 14 31.25 -24.45 -0.22
CA LEU A 14 31.42 -23.08 0.29
C LEU A 14 30.15 -22.21 0.08
N PHE A 15 29.44 -22.41 -1.03
CA PHE A 15 28.21 -21.70 -1.33
C PHE A 15 27.07 -22.03 -0.36
N HIS A 16 26.94 -23.30 0.07
CA HIS A 16 25.90 -23.71 1.02
C HIS A 16 26.10 -23.00 2.37
N TRP A 17 27.36 -22.93 2.84
CA TRP A 17 27.70 -22.23 4.08
C TRP A 17 27.42 -20.72 4.01
N ILE A 18 27.75 -20.07 2.88
CA ILE A 18 27.46 -18.64 2.68
C ILE A 18 25.94 -18.39 2.69
N ILE A 19 25.16 -19.22 2.00
CA ILE A 19 23.70 -19.09 1.93
C ILE A 19 23.08 -19.24 3.33
N VAL A 20 23.50 -20.25 4.10
CA VAL A 20 23.00 -20.46 5.48
C VAL A 20 23.38 -19.31 6.39
N LEU A 21 24.66 -18.89 6.38
CA LEU A 21 25.13 -17.81 7.24
C LEU A 21 24.38 -16.50 6.96
N LEU A 22 24.20 -16.17 5.67
CA LEU A 22 23.44 -14.99 5.26
C LEU A 22 21.98 -15.09 5.69
N LEU A 23 21.34 -16.24 5.49
CA LEU A 23 19.94 -16.48 5.89
C LEU A 23 19.76 -16.33 7.41
N VAL A 24 20.63 -16.95 8.21
CA VAL A 24 20.56 -16.89 9.67
C VAL A 24 20.76 -15.46 10.16
N LEU A 25 21.76 -14.75 9.65
CA LEU A 25 22.00 -13.35 10.01
C LEU A 25 20.81 -12.47 9.64
N ALA A 26 20.25 -12.65 8.44
CA ALA A 26 19.08 -11.90 7.97
C ALA A 26 17.85 -12.14 8.87
N CYS A 27 17.58 -13.40 9.22
CA CYS A 27 16.50 -13.77 10.13
C CYS A 27 16.69 -13.14 11.52
N LEU A 28 17.90 -13.20 12.09
CA LEU A 28 18.18 -12.60 13.40
C LEU A 28 17.97 -11.09 13.41
N ILE A 29 18.43 -10.38 12.37
CA ILE A 29 18.25 -8.92 12.26
C ILE A 29 16.76 -8.57 12.12
N GLU A 30 16.00 -9.29 11.29
CA GLU A 30 14.57 -9.01 11.12
C GLU A 30 13.76 -9.32 12.41
N VAL A 31 14.08 -10.41 13.09
CA VAL A 31 13.47 -10.76 14.38
C VAL A 31 13.78 -9.69 15.41
N TYR A 32 15.04 -9.26 15.53
CA TYR A 32 15.44 -8.18 16.44
C TYR A 32 14.71 -6.87 16.12
N SER A 33 14.63 -6.49 14.84
CA SER A 33 13.90 -5.30 14.38
C SER A 33 12.42 -5.36 14.77
N THR A 34 11.79 -6.52 14.59
CA THR A 34 10.39 -6.77 14.94
C THR A 34 10.16 -6.70 16.45
N VAL A 35 11.01 -7.36 17.25
CA VAL A 35 10.95 -7.31 18.72
C VAL A 35 11.15 -5.88 19.22
N LYS A 36 12.11 -5.14 18.66
CA LYS A 36 12.35 -3.72 19.00
C LYS A 36 11.15 -2.85 18.66
N TYR A 37 10.50 -3.07 17.51
CA TYR A 37 9.28 -2.36 17.13
C TYR A 37 8.13 -2.61 18.13
N ILE A 38 7.87 -3.88 18.45
CA ILE A 38 6.83 -4.28 19.40
C ILE A 38 7.12 -3.70 20.79
N TRP A 39 8.36 -3.79 21.25
CA TRP A 39 8.79 -3.24 22.54
C TRP A 39 8.60 -1.71 22.59
N LYS A 40 8.97 -1.00 21.51
CA LYS A 40 8.75 0.45 21.38
C LYS A 40 7.26 0.81 21.41
N LEU A 41 6.39 0.04 20.76
CA LEU A 41 4.94 0.26 20.79
C LEU A 41 4.36 -0.04 22.18
N LYS A 42 4.77 -1.15 22.81
CA LYS A 42 4.31 -1.54 24.16
C LYS A 42 4.68 -0.51 25.22
N ASN A 43 5.89 0.02 25.17
CA ASN A 43 6.36 1.05 26.11
C ASN A 43 6.06 2.48 25.64
N SER A 44 5.33 2.65 24.54
CA SER A 44 4.98 3.97 24.03
C SER A 44 4.06 4.73 24.99
N ILE A 45 4.17 6.06 24.97
CA ILE A 45 3.27 6.94 25.72
C ILE A 45 1.82 6.69 25.29
N THR A 46 1.59 6.42 24.00
CA THR A 46 0.26 6.08 23.46
C THR A 46 -0.36 4.86 24.13
N ASN A 47 0.38 3.76 24.30
CA ASN A 47 -0.17 2.57 25.00
C ASN A 47 -0.50 2.89 26.47
N LYS A 48 0.40 3.59 27.17
CA LYS A 48 0.17 4.01 28.56
C LYS A 48 -1.04 4.95 28.69
N ALA A 49 -1.21 5.86 27.74
CA ALA A 49 -2.35 6.78 27.71
C ALA A 49 -3.67 6.05 27.43
N ILE A 50 -3.68 5.09 26.50
CA ILE A 50 -4.85 4.24 26.23
C ILE A 50 -5.22 3.43 27.47
N ASP A 51 -4.24 2.80 28.14
CA ASP A 51 -4.48 2.04 29.37
C ASP A 51 -5.03 2.95 30.48
N TYR A 52 -4.50 4.17 30.60
CA TYR A 52 -4.99 5.18 31.55
C TYR A 52 -6.43 5.62 31.25
N LEU A 53 -6.75 5.91 30.00
CA LEU A 53 -8.11 6.28 29.58
C LEU A 53 -9.10 5.13 29.82
N SER A 54 -8.72 3.90 29.46
CA SER A 54 -9.55 2.72 29.68
C SER A 54 -9.85 2.48 31.16
N TYR A 55 -8.86 2.69 32.05
CA TYR A 55 -9.06 2.60 33.50
C TYR A 55 -10.03 3.67 34.02
N ASN A 56 -9.87 4.92 33.58
CA ASN A 56 -10.75 6.01 34.00
C ASN A 56 -12.18 5.84 33.46
N LEU A 57 -12.33 5.37 32.21
CA LEU A 57 -13.65 5.10 31.61
C LEU A 57 -14.45 4.07 32.42
N LYS A 58 -13.79 3.04 32.96
CA LYS A 58 -14.44 2.02 33.81
C LYS A 58 -14.83 2.52 35.19
N THR A 59 -14.16 3.58 35.67
CA THR A 59 -14.34 4.11 37.03
C THR A 59 -15.43 5.19 37.08
N VAL A 60 -15.70 5.85 35.94
CA VAL A 60 -16.75 6.87 35.83
C VAL A 60 -18.12 6.21 35.60
N ARG A 61 -19.07 6.43 36.51
CA ARG A 61 -20.50 6.15 36.25
C ARG A 61 -20.99 7.16 35.22
N ILE A 62 -21.29 6.67 34.02
CA ILE A 62 -21.63 7.47 32.83
C ILE A 62 -22.91 8.25 33.09
N ILE A 63 -22.80 9.58 33.17
CA ILE A 63 -23.90 10.52 32.98
C ILE A 63 -23.52 11.32 31.73
N ASP A 64 -24.28 11.14 30.64
CA ASP A 64 -23.92 11.42 29.24
C ASP A 64 -23.62 12.89 28.85
N LYS A 65 -23.41 13.80 29.81
CA LYS A 65 -23.18 15.23 29.52
C LYS A 65 -22.17 15.92 30.42
N GLU A 66 -21.62 15.24 31.42
CA GLU A 66 -20.66 15.86 32.31
C GLU A 66 -19.21 15.61 31.86
N PRO A 67 -18.38 16.66 31.84
CA PRO A 67 -16.98 16.52 31.50
C PRO A 67 -16.26 15.67 32.56
N VAL A 68 -15.43 14.72 32.13
CA VAL A 68 -14.67 13.87 33.06
C VAL A 68 -13.33 14.50 33.34
N TYR A 69 -13.08 14.74 34.62
CA TYR A 69 -11.80 15.22 35.12
C TYR A 69 -10.83 14.05 35.24
N LEU A 70 -9.84 14.01 34.34
CA LEU A 70 -8.73 13.08 34.40
C LEU A 70 -7.65 13.67 35.32
N ASP A 71 -7.53 13.13 36.54
CA ASP A 71 -6.52 13.56 37.50
C ASP A 71 -5.15 12.89 37.23
N CYS A 72 -4.27 13.62 36.58
CA CYS A 72 -2.94 13.13 36.25
C CYS A 72 -1.98 13.06 37.45
N LYS A 73 -2.38 13.44 38.67
CA LYS A 73 -1.52 13.39 39.87
C LYS A 73 -1.16 11.97 40.28
N ASN A 74 -2.02 11.00 40.00
CA ASN A 74 -1.78 9.59 40.32
C ASN A 74 -0.83 8.88 39.32
N LEU A 75 -0.43 9.56 38.25
CA LEU A 75 0.54 9.02 37.29
C LEU A 75 1.99 9.18 37.80
N PRO A 76 2.89 8.23 37.48
CA PRO A 76 4.32 8.33 37.79
C PRO A 76 4.92 9.64 37.27
N LYS A 77 5.73 10.35 38.07
CA LYS A 77 6.27 11.69 37.75
C LYS A 77 6.90 11.78 36.34
N ASP A 78 7.68 10.79 35.91
CA ASP A 78 8.33 10.77 34.58
C ASP A 78 7.36 10.54 33.40
N SER A 79 6.20 9.92 33.65
CA SER A 79 5.18 9.68 32.63
C SER A 79 4.06 10.73 32.64
N ARG A 80 3.90 11.47 33.75
CA ARG A 80 2.83 12.45 33.94
C ARG A 80 2.80 13.52 32.85
N THR A 81 3.89 14.27 32.68
CA THR A 81 3.97 15.35 31.68
C THR A 81 3.79 14.83 30.25
N LYS A 82 4.34 13.64 29.97
CA LYS A 82 4.27 13.00 28.65
C LYS A 82 2.85 12.55 28.31
N ILE A 83 2.14 11.93 29.25
CA ILE A 83 0.74 11.52 29.07
C ILE A 83 -0.15 12.75 28.99
N PHE A 84 0.06 13.75 29.84
CA PHE A 84 -0.71 14.99 29.81
C PHE A 84 -0.60 15.71 28.45
N ASN A 85 0.62 15.87 27.93
CA ASN A 85 0.84 16.42 26.58
C ASN A 85 0.20 15.57 25.50
N TRP A 86 0.18 14.24 25.67
CA TRP A 86 -0.50 13.34 24.73
C TRP A 86 -2.02 13.52 24.78
N LEU A 87 -2.62 13.68 25.96
CA LEU A 87 -4.06 13.92 26.12
C LEU A 87 -4.45 15.23 25.44
N ASN A 88 -3.74 16.32 25.75
CA ASN A 88 -4.01 17.65 25.19
C ASN A 88 -3.87 17.69 23.66
N LYS A 89 -2.99 16.86 23.09
CA LYS A 89 -2.78 16.80 21.64
C LYS A 89 -3.83 15.96 20.90
N ASN A 90 -4.36 14.90 21.52
CA ASN A 90 -5.17 13.90 20.81
C ASN A 90 -6.64 13.88 21.25
N LEU A 91 -7.01 14.49 22.39
CA LEU A 91 -8.38 14.52 22.91
C LEU A 91 -8.95 15.92 22.96
N VAL A 92 -10.27 16.03 22.80
CA VAL A 92 -11.01 17.27 22.99
C VAL A 92 -11.19 17.52 24.48
N GLY A 93 -10.69 18.66 24.96
CA GLY A 93 -10.78 19.03 26.36
C GLY A 93 -10.07 20.34 26.70
N THR A 94 -10.24 20.78 27.94
CA THR A 94 -9.58 21.98 28.48
C THR A 94 -8.71 21.61 29.68
N GLU A 95 -7.57 22.27 29.81
CA GLU A 95 -6.73 22.17 30.98
C GLU A 95 -7.28 23.08 32.10
N LEU A 96 -7.51 22.51 33.28
CA LEU A 96 -7.94 23.26 34.45
C LEU A 96 -7.18 22.77 35.69
N ASN A 97 -6.32 23.60 36.27
CA ASN A 97 -5.62 23.33 37.54
C ASN A 97 -4.96 21.95 37.62
N GLU A 98 -4.09 21.61 36.65
CA GLU A 98 -3.38 20.31 36.53
C GLU A 98 -4.28 19.08 36.28
N ARG A 99 -5.55 19.30 35.94
CA ARG A 99 -6.48 18.26 35.51
C ARG A 99 -6.84 18.47 34.04
N PHE A 100 -6.96 17.37 33.31
CA PHE A 100 -7.46 17.42 31.94
C PHE A 100 -8.95 17.15 31.95
N GLN A 101 -9.74 18.12 31.51
CA GLN A 101 -11.19 18.01 31.41
C GLN A 101 -11.53 17.43 30.04
N ALA A 102 -11.64 16.10 29.96
CA ALA A 102 -11.95 15.41 28.72
C ALA A 102 -13.46 15.45 28.44
N GLN A 103 -13.83 15.74 27.19
CA GLN A 103 -15.21 15.64 26.75
C GLN A 103 -15.57 14.19 26.42
N LEU A 104 -16.74 13.75 26.91
CA LEU A 104 -17.34 12.47 26.56
C LEU A 104 -18.59 12.67 25.75
N GLN A 105 -18.82 11.73 24.83
CA GLN A 105 -20.05 11.63 24.07
C GLN A 105 -20.43 10.15 23.97
N PHE A 106 -21.65 9.80 24.36
CA PHE A 106 -22.14 8.41 24.38
C PHE A 106 -21.22 7.46 25.17
N GLY A 107 -20.67 7.93 26.29
CA GLY A 107 -19.73 7.13 27.11
C GLY A 107 -18.36 6.85 26.47
N GLN A 108 -17.96 7.57 25.42
CA GLN A 108 -16.61 7.48 24.80
C GLN A 108 -15.93 8.84 24.72
N PHE A 109 -14.60 8.88 24.80
CA PHE A 109 -13.84 10.13 24.72
C PHE A 109 -13.79 10.68 23.30
N LEU A 110 -13.87 12.00 23.14
CA LEU A 110 -13.75 12.65 21.83
C LEU A 110 -12.28 12.81 21.43
N LEU A 111 -11.92 12.23 20.28
CA LEU A 111 -10.58 12.29 19.70
C LEU A 111 -10.53 13.41 18.66
N ILE A 112 -9.55 14.32 18.79
CA ILE A 112 -9.26 15.34 17.76
C ILE A 112 -8.58 14.68 16.56
N GLN A 113 -7.61 13.82 16.82
CA GLN A 113 -6.79 13.19 15.79
C GLN A 113 -6.16 11.89 16.29
N TYR A 114 -5.89 10.97 15.36
CA TYR A 114 -5.18 9.74 15.71
C TYR A 114 -3.73 10.02 16.14
N PRO A 115 -3.21 9.30 17.15
CA PRO A 115 -1.81 9.40 17.51
C PRO A 115 -0.91 9.01 16.32
N ALA A 116 0.09 9.82 16.02
CA ALA A 116 0.97 9.63 14.85
C ALA A 116 1.63 8.24 14.73
N ILE A 117 1.84 7.53 15.86
CA ILE A 117 2.40 6.16 15.85
C ILE A 117 1.41 5.11 15.34
N LEU A 118 0.11 5.39 15.46
CA LEU A 118 -0.99 4.54 14.97
C LEU A 118 -1.47 4.96 13.58
N GLU A 119 -1.20 6.19 13.16
CA GLU A 119 -1.56 6.68 11.82
C GLU A 119 -0.57 6.17 10.75
N LYS A 120 0.74 6.20 11.05
CA LYS A 120 1.78 5.77 10.11
C LYS A 120 1.67 4.29 9.74
N PRO A 121 1.96 3.91 8.48
CA PRO A 121 2.00 2.52 8.06
C PRO A 121 3.10 1.76 8.81
N VAL A 122 2.91 0.46 9.01
CA VAL A 122 3.93 -0.42 9.60
C VAL A 122 5.16 -0.41 8.67
N PRO A 123 6.36 -0.11 9.19
CA PRO A 123 7.56 -0.07 8.36
C PRO A 123 7.81 -1.45 7.74
N ARG A 124 8.08 -1.48 6.43
CA ARG A 124 8.46 -2.71 5.71
C ARG A 124 9.87 -3.15 6.12
N SER A 125 10.16 -4.44 5.98
CA SER A 125 11.52 -4.96 6.20
C SER A 125 12.52 -4.28 5.26
N SER A 126 13.66 -3.82 5.79
CA SER A 126 14.79 -3.33 5.01
C SER A 126 15.60 -4.46 4.36
N LEU A 127 15.34 -5.71 4.72
CA LEU A 127 16.12 -6.88 4.32
C LEU A 127 15.52 -7.64 3.13
N ARG A 128 14.46 -7.13 2.49
CA ARG A 128 13.83 -7.77 1.32
C ARG A 128 14.82 -8.06 0.18
N PHE A 129 15.85 -7.23 0.02
CA PHE A 129 16.89 -7.44 -1.00
C PHE A 129 17.69 -8.74 -0.80
N ILE A 130 17.74 -9.29 0.42
CA ILE A 130 18.46 -10.53 0.72
C ILE A 130 17.87 -11.72 -0.05
N GLN A 131 16.56 -11.70 -0.36
CA GLN A 131 15.91 -12.69 -1.20
C GLN A 131 16.61 -12.81 -2.56
N SER A 132 16.88 -11.67 -3.20
CA SER A 132 17.57 -11.61 -4.48
C SER A 132 19.03 -12.03 -4.37
N ILE A 133 19.71 -11.68 -3.27
CA ILE A 133 21.09 -12.09 -3.03
C ILE A 133 21.19 -13.61 -2.84
N LEU A 134 20.29 -14.24 -2.09
CA LEU A 134 20.27 -15.70 -1.89
C LEU A 134 20.11 -16.44 -3.22
N ILE A 135 19.24 -15.95 -4.10
CA ILE A 135 19.06 -16.49 -5.45
C ILE A 135 20.33 -16.30 -6.28
N ALA A 136 20.91 -15.09 -6.27
CA ALA A 136 22.12 -14.80 -7.03
C ALA A 136 23.32 -15.68 -6.59
N ILE A 137 23.49 -15.90 -5.28
CA ILE A 137 24.52 -16.79 -4.75
C ILE A 137 24.27 -18.24 -5.18
N GLY A 138 23.01 -18.70 -5.20
CA GLY A 138 22.64 -20.03 -5.69
C GLY A 138 22.96 -20.21 -7.18
N VAL A 139 22.61 -19.23 -8.01
CA VAL A 139 22.95 -19.21 -9.45
C VAL A 139 24.46 -19.18 -9.67
N LEU A 140 25.20 -18.39 -8.87
CA LEU A 140 26.67 -18.36 -8.94
C LEU A 140 27.28 -19.71 -8.57
N GLY A 141 26.76 -20.35 -7.52
CA GLY A 141 27.14 -21.72 -7.15
C GLY A 141 26.86 -22.74 -8.27
N THR A 142 25.81 -22.52 -9.06
CA THR A 142 25.46 -23.37 -10.22
C THR A 142 26.56 -23.30 -11.28
N PHE A 143 26.96 -22.08 -11.66
CA PHE A 143 28.04 -21.88 -12.62
C PHE A 143 29.36 -22.47 -12.11
N TYR A 144 29.66 -22.29 -10.82
CA TYR A 144 30.84 -22.87 -10.21
C TYR A 144 30.83 -24.40 -10.23
N GLY A 145 29.70 -25.04 -9.89
CA GLY A 145 29.57 -26.50 -9.91
C GLY A 145 29.77 -27.09 -11.31
N ILE A 146 29.23 -26.44 -12.34
CA ILE A 146 29.45 -26.84 -13.75
C ILE A 146 30.92 -26.66 -14.13
N GLN A 147 31.54 -25.53 -13.75
CA GLN A 147 32.95 -25.27 -14.04
C GLN A 147 33.87 -26.34 -13.42
N VAL A 148 33.63 -26.73 -12.16
CA VAL A 148 34.38 -27.81 -11.50
C VAL A 148 34.12 -29.17 -12.16
N GLY A 149 32.88 -29.44 -12.59
CA GLY A 149 32.54 -30.67 -13.32
C GLY A 149 33.23 -30.80 -14.69
N LEU A 150 33.65 -29.68 -15.28
CA LEU A 150 34.31 -29.63 -16.59
C LEU A 150 35.84 -29.48 -16.49
N SER A 151 36.39 -29.05 -15.35
CA SER A 151 37.80 -28.62 -15.25
C SER A 151 38.84 -29.75 -15.32
N GLU A 152 38.46 -30.99 -15.03
CA GLU A 152 39.36 -32.17 -15.09
C GLU A 152 39.10 -33.06 -16.32
N ILE A 153 38.25 -32.63 -17.25
CA ILE A 153 38.08 -33.32 -18.54
C ILE A 153 39.26 -32.96 -19.44
N SER A 154 40.36 -33.70 -19.30
CA SER A 154 41.46 -33.69 -20.26
C SER A 154 40.98 -34.22 -21.60
N LEU A 155 40.53 -33.33 -22.49
CA LEU A 155 40.19 -33.64 -23.89
C LEU A 155 41.39 -34.25 -24.66
N SER A 156 42.61 -34.14 -24.11
CA SER A 156 43.84 -34.72 -24.63
C SER A 156 43.96 -36.24 -24.46
N ASP A 157 43.18 -36.86 -23.55
CA ASP A 157 43.39 -38.25 -23.11
C ASP A 157 42.26 -39.20 -23.55
N ILE A 158 41.32 -38.72 -24.37
CA ILE A 158 40.10 -39.42 -24.79
C ILE A 158 40.39 -40.69 -25.63
N GLY A 159 41.64 -40.94 -26.04
CA GLY A 159 42.03 -42.06 -26.88
C GLY A 159 42.65 -43.28 -26.20
N GLU A 160 43.14 -43.20 -24.95
CA GLU A 160 44.10 -44.20 -24.45
C GLU A 160 43.55 -45.23 -23.44
N ASN A 161 42.44 -44.97 -22.73
CA ASN A 161 41.87 -45.95 -21.80
C ASN A 161 40.38 -45.69 -21.49
N SER A 162 39.53 -46.68 -21.70
CA SER A 162 38.08 -46.65 -21.41
C SER A 162 37.74 -46.35 -19.94
N GLY A 163 38.67 -46.58 -19.01
CA GLY A 163 38.53 -46.18 -17.60
C GLY A 163 38.55 -44.66 -17.37
N HIS A 164 39.19 -43.89 -18.26
CA HIS A 164 39.28 -42.43 -18.14
C HIS A 164 37.94 -41.76 -18.50
N LEU A 165 37.22 -42.28 -19.50
CA LEU A 165 35.90 -41.79 -19.89
C LEU A 165 34.83 -42.01 -18.80
N LEU A 166 34.88 -43.14 -18.10
CA LEU A 166 33.98 -43.41 -16.99
C LEU A 166 34.27 -42.47 -15.81
N LYS A 167 35.55 -42.20 -15.51
CA LYS A 167 35.96 -41.23 -14.49
C LYS A 167 35.51 -39.80 -14.82
N SER A 168 35.69 -39.36 -16.08
CA SER A 168 35.19 -38.05 -16.53
C SER A 168 33.66 -37.94 -16.48
N SER A 169 32.95 -39.03 -16.75
CA SER A 169 31.48 -39.07 -16.65
C SER A 169 30.99 -38.95 -15.21
N VAL A 170 31.63 -39.66 -14.27
CA VAL A 170 31.32 -39.57 -12.83
C VAL A 170 31.58 -38.15 -12.30
N GLN A 171 32.69 -37.55 -12.71
CA GLN A 171 33.06 -36.21 -12.29
C GLN A 171 32.13 -35.11 -12.83
N LEU A 172 31.71 -35.22 -14.10
CA LEU A 172 30.69 -34.32 -14.65
C LEU A 172 29.39 -34.43 -13.85
N LEU A 173 29.01 -35.65 -13.48
CA LEU A 173 27.81 -35.94 -12.70
C LEU A 173 27.92 -35.34 -11.28
N GLU A 174 29.10 -35.36 -10.66
CA GLU A 174 29.37 -34.74 -9.36
C GLU A 174 29.33 -33.20 -9.41
N GLY A 175 29.89 -32.59 -10.46
CA GLY A 175 29.80 -31.14 -10.69
C GLY A 175 28.35 -30.69 -10.93
N MET A 176 27.58 -31.46 -11.70
CA MET A 176 26.16 -31.22 -11.92
C MET A 176 25.34 -31.38 -10.63
N LYS A 177 25.67 -32.36 -9.79
CA LYS A 177 25.07 -32.55 -8.47
C LYS A 177 25.26 -31.31 -7.58
N THR A 178 26.48 -30.75 -7.58
CA THR A 178 26.81 -29.53 -6.82
C THR A 178 26.09 -28.30 -7.37
N ALA A 179 26.04 -28.19 -8.70
CA ALA A 179 25.37 -27.09 -9.39
C ALA A 179 23.87 -27.06 -9.07
N PHE A 180 23.21 -28.22 -9.13
CA PHE A 180 21.79 -28.35 -8.78
C PHE A 180 21.52 -28.03 -7.31
N SER A 181 22.35 -28.56 -6.40
CA SER A 181 22.21 -28.37 -4.95
C SER A 181 22.31 -26.90 -4.53
N THR A 182 23.28 -26.18 -5.07
CA THR A 182 23.48 -24.75 -4.75
C THR A 182 22.32 -23.87 -5.26
N SER A 183 21.78 -24.15 -6.45
CA SER A 183 20.59 -23.47 -6.98
C SER A 183 19.36 -23.72 -6.11
N LEU A 184 19.13 -24.99 -5.76
CA LEU A 184 18.02 -25.41 -4.91
C LEU A 184 18.10 -24.74 -3.54
N MET A 185 19.31 -24.63 -2.97
CA MET A 185 19.50 -23.96 -1.69
C MET A 185 19.30 -22.44 -1.77
N GLY A 186 19.70 -21.79 -2.86
CA GLY A 186 19.48 -20.35 -3.07
C GLY A 186 18.01 -19.99 -3.20
N LEU A 187 17.28 -20.71 -4.06
CA LEU A 187 15.84 -20.53 -4.25
C LEU A 187 15.04 -20.94 -3.01
N GLY A 188 15.38 -22.08 -2.41
CA GLY A 188 14.72 -22.59 -1.20
C GLY A 188 14.89 -21.63 -0.02
N SER A 189 16.11 -21.16 0.23
CA SER A 189 16.39 -20.18 1.31
C SER A 189 15.68 -18.86 1.08
N SER A 190 15.60 -18.38 -0.17
CA SER A 190 14.86 -17.16 -0.52
C SER A 190 13.36 -17.31 -0.27
N SER A 191 12.76 -18.45 -0.62
CA SER A 191 11.37 -18.76 -0.35
C SER A 191 11.08 -18.81 1.16
N ILE A 192 11.91 -19.53 1.92
CA ILE A 192 11.81 -19.59 3.39
C ILE A 192 11.91 -18.19 3.99
N PHE A 193 12.88 -17.38 3.55
CA PHE A 193 13.05 -16.03 4.05
C PHE A 193 11.84 -15.13 3.73
N THR A 194 11.23 -15.30 2.57
CA THR A 194 9.98 -14.61 2.20
C THR A 194 8.84 -14.92 3.15
N LEU A 195 8.67 -16.19 3.52
CA LEU A 195 7.67 -16.60 4.52
C LEU A 195 7.98 -16.00 5.90
N VAL A 196 9.26 -15.97 6.30
CA VAL A 196 9.69 -15.33 7.55
C VAL A 196 9.33 -13.83 7.54
N LEU A 197 9.64 -13.10 6.46
CA LEU A 197 9.29 -11.68 6.33
C LEU A 197 7.78 -11.47 6.42
N ALA A 198 6.99 -12.28 5.71
CA ALA A 198 5.53 -12.20 5.74
C ALA A 198 4.97 -12.44 7.15
N CYS A 199 5.47 -13.45 7.86
CA CYS A 199 5.07 -13.74 9.23
C CYS A 199 5.40 -12.58 10.18
N LEU A 200 6.62 -12.02 10.10
CA LEU A 200 7.04 -10.92 10.96
C LEU A 200 6.32 -9.59 10.64
N GLU A 201 5.99 -9.33 9.37
CA GLU A 201 5.12 -8.21 8.98
C GLU A 201 3.71 -8.37 9.55
N TRP A 202 3.14 -9.57 9.47
CA TRP A 202 1.84 -9.87 10.05
C TRP A 202 1.82 -9.68 11.57
N VAL A 203 2.85 -10.12 12.29
CA VAL A 203 2.97 -9.91 13.74
C VAL A 203 3.00 -8.42 14.09
N ARG A 204 3.80 -7.61 13.38
CA ARG A 204 3.85 -6.14 13.60
C ARG A 204 2.49 -5.49 13.37
N LYS A 205 1.81 -5.87 12.29
CA LYS A 205 0.49 -5.36 11.94
C LYS A 205 -0.55 -5.73 12.99
N LYS A 206 -0.60 -7.00 13.41
CA LYS A 206 -1.51 -7.49 14.44
C LYS A 206 -1.35 -6.73 15.76
N TYR A 207 -0.13 -6.42 16.18
CA TYR A 207 0.09 -5.67 17.42
C TYR A 207 -0.37 -4.21 17.31
N ARG A 208 -0.07 -3.53 16.19
CA ARG A 208 -0.54 -2.16 15.93
C ARG A 208 -2.06 -2.10 15.87
N ASP A 209 -2.68 -3.02 15.14
CA ASP A 209 -4.12 -3.05 14.95
C ASP A 209 -4.84 -3.37 16.27
N SER A 210 -4.27 -4.24 17.12
CA SER A 210 -4.76 -4.45 18.49
C SER A 210 -4.76 -3.16 19.32
N LEU A 211 -3.69 -2.36 19.23
CA LEU A 211 -3.62 -1.08 19.93
C LEU A 211 -4.61 -0.05 19.37
N LYS A 212 -4.80 -0.04 18.05
CA LYS A 212 -5.81 0.80 17.39
C LYS A 212 -7.22 0.42 17.84
N HIS A 213 -7.57 -0.86 17.83
CA HIS A 213 -8.87 -1.34 18.32
C HIS A 213 -9.11 -0.98 19.79
N LYS A 214 -8.09 -1.05 20.66
CA LYS A 214 -8.22 -0.60 22.05
C LYS A 214 -8.54 0.89 22.15
N LEU A 215 -7.95 1.73 21.30
CA LEU A 215 -8.24 3.16 21.24
C LEU A 215 -9.66 3.41 20.69
N ASP A 216 -10.01 2.78 19.58
CA ASP A 216 -11.33 2.92 18.94
C ASP A 216 -12.48 2.46 19.85
N ALA A 217 -12.23 1.51 20.75
CA ALA A 217 -13.23 1.07 21.73
C ALA A 217 -13.53 2.12 22.82
N ILE A 218 -12.58 3.01 23.10
CA ILE A 218 -12.69 4.04 24.16
C ILE A 218 -12.87 5.45 23.61
N THR A 219 -12.68 5.66 22.31
CA THR A 219 -12.75 7.00 21.69
C THR A 219 -13.60 7.03 20.42
N ILE A 220 -14.25 8.16 20.19
CA ILE A 220 -14.92 8.51 18.93
C ILE A 220 -14.12 9.61 18.24
N LEU A 221 -13.80 9.44 16.97
CA LEU A 221 -13.18 10.50 16.16
C LEU A 221 -14.21 11.58 15.84
N GLU A 222 -13.90 12.84 16.16
CA GLU A 222 -14.74 13.98 15.77
C GLU A 222 -14.51 14.26 14.28
N THR A 223 -15.45 13.83 13.42
CA THR A 223 -15.35 14.02 11.97
C THR A 223 -15.86 15.41 11.56
N PRO A 224 -15.32 16.00 10.47
CA PRO A 224 -15.79 17.29 9.95
C PRO A 224 -17.30 17.33 9.68
N MET A 225 -17.88 16.19 9.30
CA MET A 225 -19.33 16.02 9.11
C MET A 225 -20.13 16.25 10.40
N ARG A 226 -19.60 15.86 11.56
CA ARG A 226 -20.27 16.06 12.86
C ARG A 226 -20.04 17.46 13.43
N LEU A 227 -18.94 18.11 13.06
CA LEU A 227 -18.73 19.55 13.31
C LEU A 227 -19.73 20.39 12.51
N LEU A 228 -20.01 20.00 11.26
CA LEU A 228 -21.05 20.59 10.42
C LEU A 228 -22.46 20.35 10.98
N GLU A 229 -22.74 19.15 11.51
CA GLU A 229 -24.03 18.84 12.14
C GLU A 229 -24.29 19.65 13.43
N LYS A 230 -23.23 20.00 14.18
CA LYS A 230 -23.31 20.89 15.37
C LYS A 230 -23.47 22.37 15.00
N MET A 231 -23.14 22.79 13.78
CA MET A 231 -23.38 24.14 13.28
C MET A 231 -24.84 24.29 12.87
N ASN A 232 -25.75 24.37 13.85
CA ASN A 232 -27.18 24.56 13.64
C ASN A 232 -27.47 25.97 13.05
N PRO A 233 -28.03 26.09 11.83
CA PRO A 233 -28.33 27.39 11.20
C PRO A 233 -29.29 28.28 12.01
N GLU A 234 -30.14 27.71 12.88
CA GLU A 234 -31.04 28.50 13.74
C GLU A 234 -30.32 29.26 14.87
N ALA A 235 -29.18 28.74 15.34
CA ALA A 235 -28.43 29.39 16.43
C ALA A 235 -27.76 30.69 15.93
N ASN A 236 -27.28 30.70 14.69
CA ASN A 236 -26.74 31.90 14.06
C ASN A 236 -27.83 32.91 13.71
N LEU A 237 -29.01 32.46 13.26
CA LEU A 237 -30.12 33.36 12.95
C LEU A 237 -30.63 34.09 14.21
N LYS A 238 -30.73 33.39 15.35
CA LYS A 238 -31.07 34.00 16.65
C LYS A 238 -29.96 34.91 17.20
N ALA A 239 -28.69 34.55 17.02
CA ALA A 239 -27.58 35.40 17.43
C ALA A 239 -27.51 36.70 16.60
N SER A 240 -27.70 36.61 15.28
CA SER A 240 -27.79 37.76 14.38
C SER A 240 -29.01 38.64 14.69
N GLN A 241 -30.18 38.05 14.95
CA GLN A 241 -31.37 38.79 15.39
C GLN A 241 -31.17 39.48 16.75
N SER A 242 -30.50 38.81 17.69
CA SER A 242 -30.23 39.39 19.02
C SER A 242 -29.23 40.54 18.94
N LEU A 243 -28.21 40.43 18.09
CA LEU A 243 -27.25 41.51 17.82
C LEU A 243 -27.90 42.68 17.07
N ALA A 244 -28.79 42.40 16.11
CA ALA A 244 -29.55 43.44 15.41
C ALA A 244 -30.48 44.21 16.36
N ASN A 245 -31.23 43.49 17.22
CA ASN A 245 -32.06 44.12 18.25
C ASN A 245 -31.23 44.92 19.26
N ALA A 246 -30.05 44.44 19.67
CA ALA A 246 -29.16 45.17 20.56
C ALA A 246 -28.62 46.46 19.91
N ALA A 247 -28.26 46.41 18.62
CA ALA A 247 -27.81 47.58 17.86
C ALA A 247 -28.93 48.62 17.69
N GLU A 248 -30.18 48.18 17.47
CA GLU A 248 -31.35 49.07 17.37
C GLU A 248 -31.70 49.73 18.72
N ILE A 249 -31.71 48.96 19.81
CA ILE A 249 -31.94 49.49 21.17
C ILE A 249 -30.84 50.50 21.55
N MET A 250 -29.58 50.21 21.21
CA MET A 250 -28.49 51.17 21.43
C MET A 250 -28.67 52.43 20.57
N GLY A 251 -29.03 52.30 19.30
CA GLY A 251 -29.27 53.45 18.41
C GLY A 251 -30.38 54.38 18.91
N THR A 252 -31.46 53.83 19.45
CA THR A 252 -32.58 54.60 20.00
C THR A 252 -32.24 55.27 21.34
N GLN A 253 -31.62 54.57 22.28
CA GLN A 253 -31.19 55.16 23.56
C GLN A 253 -30.10 56.22 23.39
N PHE A 254 -29.22 56.08 22.39
CA PHE A 254 -28.23 57.12 22.08
C PHE A 254 -28.83 58.34 21.38
N ALA A 255 -29.88 58.18 20.57
CA ALA A 255 -30.61 59.30 20.00
C ALA A 255 -31.27 60.15 21.10
N GLU A 256 -31.82 59.51 22.12
CA GLU A 256 -32.41 60.16 23.30
C GLU A 256 -31.34 60.93 24.13
N LEU A 257 -30.13 60.36 24.28
CA LEU A 257 -28.99 61.05 24.91
C LEU A 257 -28.49 62.28 24.11
N ILE A 258 -28.53 62.22 22.77
CA ILE A 258 -28.18 63.36 21.90
C ILE A 258 -29.22 64.49 22.02
N GLU A 259 -30.48 64.16 22.24
CA GLU A 259 -31.55 65.14 22.46
C GLU A 259 -31.37 65.87 23.79
N ILE A 260 -31.03 65.15 24.87
CA ILE A 260 -30.64 65.73 26.17
C ILE A 260 -29.38 66.61 26.04
N GLN A 261 -28.41 66.22 25.20
CA GLN A 261 -27.17 66.99 25.00
C GLN A 261 -27.40 68.34 24.29
N ARG A 262 -28.44 68.47 23.46
CA ARG A 262 -28.79 69.76 22.81
C ARG A 262 -29.31 70.81 23.79
N GLU A 263 -29.98 70.41 24.87
CA GLU A 263 -30.39 71.32 25.94
C GLU A 263 -29.19 71.88 26.73
N PHE A 264 -28.12 71.10 26.89
CA PHE A 264 -26.91 71.47 27.65
C PHE A 264 -25.79 72.08 26.80
N SER A 265 -26.10 72.89 25.78
CA SER A 265 -25.06 73.59 25.03
C SER A 265 -24.40 74.70 25.90
N PRO A 266 -23.07 74.92 25.81
CA PRO A 266 -22.39 75.98 26.55
C PRO A 266 -22.98 77.38 26.32
N LYS A 267 -23.62 77.58 25.15
CA LYS A 267 -24.29 78.82 24.77
C LYS A 267 -25.63 79.00 25.51
N ALA A 268 -26.40 77.92 25.69
CA ALA A 268 -27.64 77.92 26.46
C ALA A 268 -27.37 78.11 27.97
N ILE A 269 -26.37 77.40 28.52
CA ILE A 269 -25.93 77.56 29.91
C ILE A 269 -25.42 78.98 30.16
N GLY A 270 -24.60 79.52 29.25
CA GLY A 270 -24.11 80.90 29.34
C GLY A 270 -25.22 81.95 29.24
N GLN A 271 -26.27 81.70 28.46
CA GLN A 271 -27.44 82.57 28.38
C GLN A 271 -28.27 82.54 29.66
N GLU A 272 -28.56 81.37 30.23
CA GLU A 272 -29.36 81.30 31.45
C GLU A 272 -28.60 81.78 32.69
N ILE A 273 -27.32 81.46 32.82
CA ILE A 273 -26.49 82.05 33.88
C ILE A 273 -26.41 83.56 33.70
N GLY A 274 -26.30 84.04 32.46
CA GLY A 274 -26.37 85.47 32.14
C GLY A 274 -27.71 86.11 32.55
N ASN A 275 -28.83 85.42 32.34
CA ASN A 275 -30.16 85.87 32.76
C ASN A 275 -30.34 85.88 34.28
N ILE A 276 -29.72 84.94 35.01
CA ILE A 276 -29.79 84.86 36.48
C ILE A 276 -28.87 85.90 37.13
N ILE A 277 -27.65 86.07 36.64
CA ILE A 277 -26.64 86.94 37.26
C ILE A 277 -26.87 88.42 36.93
N LYS A 278 -27.38 88.75 35.74
CA LYS A 278 -27.61 90.13 35.30
C LYS A 278 -28.56 90.94 36.22
N PRO A 279 -29.73 90.43 36.66
CA PRO A 279 -30.59 91.15 37.59
C PRO A 279 -29.95 91.30 38.97
N ILE A 280 -29.24 90.29 39.48
CA ILE A 280 -28.51 90.38 40.77
C ILE A 280 -27.44 91.48 40.71
N LEU A 281 -26.69 91.57 39.60
CA LEU A 281 -25.71 92.64 39.40
C LEU A 281 -26.37 94.03 39.26
N GLN A 282 -27.58 94.09 38.71
CA GLN A 282 -28.36 95.33 38.65
C GLN A 282 -28.87 95.73 40.03
N GLU A 283 -29.36 94.78 40.84
CA GLU A 283 -29.77 94.99 42.23
C GLU A 283 -28.61 95.50 43.08
N ILE A 284 -27.46 94.82 43.04
CA ILE A 284 -26.24 95.24 43.74
C ILE A 284 -25.84 96.66 43.32
N ARG A 285 -25.94 97.00 42.03
CA ARG A 285 -25.59 98.33 41.53
C ARG A 285 -26.56 99.41 42.02
N VAL A 286 -27.85 99.11 42.10
CA VAL A 286 -28.88 100.01 42.65
C VAL A 286 -28.67 100.22 44.14
N GLU A 287 -28.36 99.15 44.88
CA GLU A 287 -28.11 99.20 46.33
C GLU A 287 -26.81 99.95 46.68
N LEU A 288 -25.77 99.80 45.84
CA LEU A 288 -24.53 100.59 45.95
C LEU A 288 -24.73 102.07 45.63
N LEU A 289 -25.63 102.43 44.71
CA LEU A 289 -26.00 103.83 44.44
C LEU A 289 -26.80 104.44 45.60
N ALA A 290 -27.71 103.69 46.21
CA ALA A 290 -28.43 104.10 47.41
C ALA A 290 -27.49 104.31 48.61
N LEU A 291 -26.45 103.48 48.76
CA LEU A 291 -25.42 103.64 49.79
C LEU A 291 -24.47 104.83 49.54
N GLN A 292 -24.27 105.27 48.30
CA GLN A 292 -23.50 106.48 47.96
C GLN A 292 -24.21 107.78 48.35
N GLU A 293 -25.54 107.82 48.27
CA GLU A 293 -26.34 109.00 48.61
C GLU A 293 -26.41 109.25 50.13
N ILE A 294 -26.20 108.20 50.95
CA ILE A 294 -26.36 108.24 52.41
C ILE A 294 -25.09 108.65 53.17
N LYS A 295 -23.88 108.66 52.57
CA LYS A 295 -22.64 109.16 53.21
C LYS A 295 -21.62 109.73 52.20
N ALA A 296 -21.58 111.06 52.08
CA ALA A 296 -20.58 111.81 51.33
C ALA A 296 -19.35 112.14 52.21
N ASP A 297 -18.21 111.47 51.95
CA ASP A 297 -16.84 112.07 51.88
C ASP A 297 -15.68 111.05 51.99
N ARG A 298 -15.91 109.78 52.36
CA ARG A 298 -14.85 108.73 52.38
C ARG A 298 -15.20 107.39 51.73
N SER A 299 -16.40 107.25 51.18
CA SER A 299 -16.95 105.99 50.66
C SER A 299 -16.58 105.71 49.19
N GLN A 300 -16.32 106.73 48.37
CA GLN A 300 -16.09 106.55 46.93
C GLN A 300 -14.81 105.77 46.61
N GLU A 301 -13.72 105.99 47.35
CA GLU A 301 -12.45 105.30 47.11
C GLU A 301 -12.50 103.84 47.57
N ILE A 302 -13.10 103.58 48.74
CA ILE A 302 -13.25 102.22 49.28
C ILE A 302 -14.23 101.39 48.44
N LEU A 303 -15.38 101.94 48.02
CA LEU A 303 -16.29 101.21 47.13
C LEU A 303 -15.64 100.95 45.77
N LYS A 304 -14.94 101.93 45.21
CA LYS A 304 -14.28 101.76 43.91
C LYS A 304 -13.19 100.70 43.99
N ASN A 305 -12.39 100.69 45.07
CA ASN A 305 -11.39 99.67 45.32
C ASN A 305 -12.02 98.31 45.59
N LEU A 306 -13.10 98.20 46.37
CA LEU A 306 -13.76 96.93 46.64
C LEU A 306 -14.43 96.33 45.40
N ILE A 307 -15.03 97.17 44.55
CA ILE A 307 -15.63 96.73 43.28
C ILE A 307 -14.55 96.29 42.28
N GLU A 308 -13.42 97.01 42.22
CA GLU A 308 -12.24 96.60 41.46
C GLU A 308 -11.67 95.27 41.99
N GLU A 309 -11.51 95.15 43.30
CA GLU A 309 -10.93 93.98 43.97
C GLU A 309 -11.84 92.74 43.83
N GLN A 310 -13.16 92.87 44.01
CA GLN A 310 -14.10 91.77 43.75
C GLN A 310 -14.22 91.41 42.27
N ARG A 311 -14.10 92.39 41.37
CA ARG A 311 -14.08 92.12 39.92
C ARG A 311 -12.84 91.31 39.54
N GLU A 312 -11.67 91.69 40.07
CA GLU A 312 -10.41 90.97 39.81
C GLU A 312 -10.36 89.60 40.47
N HIS A 313 -10.79 89.49 41.73
CA HIS A 313 -10.61 88.25 42.49
C HIS A 313 -11.78 87.25 42.40
N LEU A 314 -12.99 87.68 42.00
CA LEU A 314 -14.15 86.78 41.94
C LEU A 314 -14.76 86.71 40.53
N ILE A 315 -15.09 87.84 39.92
CA ILE A 315 -15.84 87.84 38.65
C ILE A 315 -14.98 87.33 37.49
N LYS A 316 -13.76 87.86 37.32
CA LYS A 316 -12.84 87.40 36.27
C LYS A 316 -12.50 85.91 36.37
N PRO A 317 -12.09 85.36 37.54
CA PRO A 317 -11.79 83.94 37.63
C PRO A 317 -13.00 83.04 37.40
N ILE A 318 -14.22 83.44 37.81
CA ILE A 318 -15.44 82.68 37.50
C ILE A 318 -15.71 82.67 35.99
N ILE A 319 -15.52 83.80 35.29
CA ILE A 319 -15.67 83.86 33.83
C ILE A 319 -14.63 82.98 33.13
N ILE A 320 -13.38 82.99 33.59
CA ILE A 320 -12.31 82.15 33.05
C ILE A 320 -12.63 80.67 33.29
N GLU A 321 -13.06 80.30 34.49
CA GLU A 321 -13.38 78.91 34.84
C GLU A 321 -14.62 78.39 34.08
N LEU A 322 -15.64 79.24 33.91
CA LEU A 322 -16.80 78.92 33.06
C LEU A 322 -16.40 78.74 31.60
N SER A 323 -15.48 79.57 31.09
CA SER A 323 -14.96 79.42 29.72
C SER A 323 -14.13 78.14 29.56
N ASN A 324 -13.34 77.77 30.56
CA ASN A 324 -12.60 76.51 30.59
C ASN A 324 -13.56 75.32 30.60
N SER A 325 -14.60 75.36 31.44
CA SER A 325 -15.64 74.32 31.50
C SER A 325 -16.42 74.19 30.17
N ALA A 326 -16.74 75.32 29.53
CA ALA A 326 -17.36 75.33 28.21
C ALA A 326 -16.46 74.70 27.12
N ASN A 327 -15.15 74.99 27.16
CA ASN A 327 -14.19 74.37 26.24
C ASN A 327 -14.01 72.88 26.50
N LEU A 328 -13.87 72.45 27.77
CA LEU A 328 -13.79 71.02 28.12
C LEU A 328 -15.06 70.26 27.70
N THR A 329 -16.23 70.87 27.84
CA THR A 329 -17.51 70.30 27.38
C THR A 329 -17.55 70.17 25.85
N LYS A 330 -16.98 71.16 25.14
CA LYS A 330 -16.85 71.11 23.68
C LYS A 330 -15.89 70.00 23.24
N GLU A 331 -14.71 69.92 23.84
CA GLU A 331 -13.72 68.86 23.55
C GLU A 331 -14.28 67.47 23.83
N ALA A 332 -14.99 67.29 24.95
CA ALA A 332 -15.68 66.04 25.25
C ALA A 332 -16.77 65.70 24.22
N SER A 333 -17.50 66.70 23.73
CA SER A 333 -18.53 66.51 22.70
C SER A 333 -17.91 66.14 21.35
N GLU A 334 -16.79 66.75 20.98
CA GLU A 334 -16.01 66.40 19.79
C GLU A 334 -15.49 64.95 19.88
N ALA A 335 -14.92 64.55 21.01
CA ALA A 335 -14.46 63.18 21.23
C ALA A 335 -15.60 62.15 21.17
N ILE A 336 -16.79 62.47 21.71
CA ILE A 336 -17.98 61.62 21.59
C ILE A 336 -18.46 61.52 20.14
N MET A 337 -18.35 62.60 19.36
CA MET A 337 -18.73 62.62 17.96
C MET A 337 -17.74 61.81 17.09
N ASP A 338 -16.45 61.85 17.40
CA ASP A 338 -15.44 61.01 16.78
C ASP A 338 -15.68 59.53 17.12
N LEU A 339 -15.97 59.22 18.39
CA LEU A 339 -16.36 57.88 18.81
C LEU A 339 -17.61 57.38 18.06
N LYS A 340 -18.62 58.23 17.85
CA LYS A 340 -19.82 57.90 17.04
C LYS A 340 -19.45 57.53 15.61
N ASN A 341 -18.54 58.28 15.00
CA ASN A 341 -18.10 58.02 13.62
C ASN A 341 -17.32 56.70 13.53
N GLU A 342 -16.42 56.43 14.47
CA GLU A 342 -15.71 55.15 14.54
C GLU A 342 -16.67 53.97 14.77
N LEU A 343 -17.64 54.10 15.68
CA LEU A 343 -18.61 53.04 15.96
C LEU A 343 -19.51 52.76 14.75
N GLY A 344 -19.92 53.80 14.02
CA GLY A 344 -20.67 53.67 12.77
C GLY A 344 -19.88 52.94 11.69
N SER A 345 -18.59 53.25 11.55
CA SER A 345 -17.67 52.55 10.64
C SER A 345 -17.53 51.07 11.01
N ILE A 346 -17.32 50.76 12.29
CA ILE A 346 -17.21 49.38 12.79
C ILE A 346 -18.51 48.60 12.52
N SER A 347 -19.68 49.20 12.77
CA SER A 347 -20.97 48.56 12.51
C SER A 347 -21.18 48.29 11.02
N PHE A 348 -20.74 49.20 10.14
CA PHE A 348 -20.81 49.00 8.70
C PHE A 348 -19.88 47.87 8.24
N SER A 349 -18.61 47.87 8.70
CA SER A 349 -17.65 46.80 8.39
C SER A 349 -18.08 45.43 8.94
N LEU A 350 -18.73 45.39 10.10
CA LEU A 350 -19.27 44.15 10.67
C LEU A 350 -20.43 43.60 9.80
N SER A 351 -21.31 44.48 9.32
CA SER A 351 -22.41 44.10 8.42
C SER A 351 -21.88 43.57 7.08
N GLU A 352 -20.87 44.24 6.50
CA GLU A 352 -20.19 43.79 5.27
C GLU A 352 -19.49 42.43 5.45
N SER A 353 -18.87 42.21 6.62
CA SER A 353 -18.25 40.93 6.97
C SER A 353 -19.29 39.81 7.12
N ILE A 354 -20.45 40.09 7.71
CA ILE A 354 -21.55 39.13 7.82
C ILE A 354 -22.08 38.75 6.44
N ALA A 355 -22.31 39.74 5.56
CA ALA A 355 -22.74 39.48 4.19
C ALA A 355 -21.72 38.63 3.41
N THR A 356 -20.43 38.86 3.61
CA THR A 356 -19.35 38.08 3.00
C THR A 356 -19.34 36.62 3.52
N ILE A 357 -19.57 36.43 4.82
CA ILE A 357 -19.66 35.09 5.42
C ILE A 357 -20.88 34.33 4.90
N GLU A 358 -22.05 34.97 4.80
CA GLU A 358 -23.24 34.36 4.22
C GLU A 358 -23.01 33.95 2.76
N HIS A 359 -22.38 34.81 1.96
CA HIS A 359 -22.05 34.50 0.57
C HIS A 359 -21.08 33.30 0.46
N PHE A 360 -20.01 33.30 1.25
CA PHE A 360 -19.04 32.21 1.28
C PHE A 360 -19.70 30.88 1.70
N GLN A 361 -20.60 30.91 2.68
CA GLN A 361 -21.33 29.72 3.14
C GLN A 361 -22.27 29.19 2.05
N ALA A 362 -23.01 30.05 1.37
CA ALA A 362 -23.88 29.66 0.26
C ALA A 362 -23.09 29.04 -0.90
N GLU A 363 -21.96 29.66 -1.29
CA GLU A 363 -21.10 29.14 -2.36
C GLU A 363 -20.47 27.78 -1.97
N THR A 364 -20.08 27.62 -0.70
CA THR A 364 -19.50 26.38 -0.20
C THR A 364 -20.51 25.22 -0.23
N LEU A 365 -21.77 25.48 0.13
CA LEU A 365 -22.83 24.47 0.05
C LEU A 365 -23.09 24.02 -1.39
N ILE A 366 -23.11 24.96 -2.34
CA ILE A 366 -23.27 24.65 -3.77
C ILE A 366 -22.10 23.79 -4.25
N LYS A 367 -20.85 24.16 -3.94
CA LYS A 367 -19.66 23.38 -4.32
C LYS A 367 -19.64 21.99 -3.69
N LEU A 368 -20.11 21.84 -2.45
CA LEU A 368 -20.22 20.54 -1.80
C LEU A 368 -21.30 19.66 -2.47
N GLN A 369 -22.41 20.25 -2.91
CA GLN A 369 -23.46 19.55 -3.63
C GLN A 369 -22.99 19.09 -5.03
N GLU A 370 -22.28 19.95 -5.76
CA GLU A 370 -21.64 19.59 -7.03
C GLU A 370 -20.62 18.46 -6.84
N PHE A 371 -19.78 18.55 -5.81
CA PHE A 371 -18.84 17.49 -5.47
C PHE A 371 -19.54 16.16 -5.19
N ALA A 372 -20.61 16.16 -4.38
CA ALA A 372 -21.38 14.95 -4.09
C ALA A 372 -22.04 14.36 -5.35
N THR A 373 -22.55 15.20 -6.23
CA THR A 373 -23.15 14.80 -7.52
C THR A 373 -22.10 14.15 -8.43
N ASN A 374 -20.93 14.78 -8.55
CA ASN A 374 -19.80 14.25 -9.33
C ASN A 374 -19.28 12.92 -8.75
N LEU A 375 -19.23 12.79 -7.43
CA LEU A 375 -18.86 11.55 -6.77
C LEU A 375 -19.87 10.43 -7.08
N GLY A 376 -21.17 10.72 -6.99
CA GLY A 376 -22.24 9.77 -7.34
C GLY A 376 -22.13 9.27 -8.79
N ALA A 377 -21.97 10.20 -9.74
CA ALA A 377 -21.81 9.86 -11.16
C ALA A 377 -20.55 9.00 -11.42
N ASN A 378 -19.44 9.28 -10.73
CA ASN A 378 -18.22 8.49 -10.87
C ASN A 378 -18.37 7.07 -10.29
N VAL A 379 -19.10 6.92 -9.18
CA VAL A 379 -19.40 5.61 -8.59
C VAL A 379 -20.29 4.79 -9.53
N GLU A 380 -21.32 5.40 -10.11
CA GLU A 380 -22.20 4.75 -11.08
C GLU A 380 -21.45 4.30 -12.34
N LYS A 381 -20.62 5.19 -12.91
CA LYS A 381 -19.76 4.86 -14.06
C LYS A 381 -18.75 3.74 -13.76
N THR A 382 -18.20 3.73 -12.54
CA THR A 382 -17.31 2.66 -12.08
C THR A 382 -18.07 1.34 -11.97
N SER A 383 -19.28 1.35 -11.42
CA SER A 383 -20.15 0.16 -11.34
C SER A 383 -20.52 -0.38 -12.72
N ALA A 384 -20.87 0.49 -13.67
CA ALA A 384 -21.17 0.10 -15.04
C ALA A 384 -19.96 -0.57 -15.71
N THR A 385 -18.76 0.01 -15.55
CA THR A 385 -17.50 -0.58 -16.04
C THR A 385 -17.29 -1.99 -15.46
N PHE A 386 -17.57 -2.20 -14.16
CA PHE A 386 -17.45 -3.53 -13.56
C PHE A 386 -18.44 -4.56 -14.12
N ILE A 387 -19.65 -4.15 -14.48
CA ILE A 387 -20.64 -5.02 -15.14
C ILE A 387 -20.11 -5.42 -16.52
N THR A 388 -19.62 -4.47 -17.32
CA THR A 388 -19.04 -4.76 -18.65
C THR A 388 -17.83 -5.70 -18.55
N ILE A 389 -16.91 -5.45 -17.60
CA ILE A 389 -15.76 -6.34 -17.37
C ILE A 389 -16.23 -7.74 -17.01
N ARG A 390 -17.26 -7.88 -16.16
CA ARG A 390 -17.81 -9.19 -15.80
C ARG A 390 -18.38 -9.91 -17.03
N GLU A 391 -19.14 -9.23 -17.86
CA GLU A 391 -19.71 -9.82 -19.09
C GLU A 391 -18.61 -10.25 -20.08
N GLU A 392 -17.56 -9.44 -20.26
CA GLU A 392 -16.40 -9.82 -21.08
C GLU A 392 -15.63 -11.01 -20.49
N LEU A 393 -15.51 -11.08 -19.16
CA LEU A 393 -14.86 -12.20 -18.48
C LEU A 393 -15.66 -13.50 -18.63
N GLU A 394 -16.99 -13.45 -18.45
CA GLU A 394 -17.87 -14.60 -18.67
C GLU A 394 -17.80 -15.08 -20.12
N LYS A 395 -17.80 -14.14 -21.09
CA LYS A 395 -17.63 -14.47 -22.51
C LYS A 395 -16.27 -15.12 -22.78
N PHE A 396 -15.18 -14.58 -22.24
CA PHE A 396 -13.84 -15.13 -22.41
C PHE A 396 -13.72 -16.54 -21.82
N LEU A 397 -14.27 -16.77 -20.62
CA LEU A 397 -14.28 -18.08 -19.98
C LEU A 397 -15.06 -19.12 -20.78
N ASN A 398 -16.23 -18.75 -21.31
CA ASN A 398 -17.03 -19.65 -22.15
C ASN A 398 -16.33 -19.98 -23.47
N THR A 399 -15.77 -18.99 -24.16
CA THR A 399 -14.99 -19.22 -25.38
C THR A 399 -13.75 -20.08 -25.10
N HIS A 400 -13.08 -19.89 -23.97
CA HIS A 400 -11.93 -20.71 -23.61
C HIS A 400 -12.32 -22.17 -23.31
N ALA A 401 -13.47 -22.39 -22.65
CA ALA A 401 -14.01 -23.72 -22.41
C ALA A 401 -14.36 -24.43 -23.74
N GLU A 402 -14.98 -23.72 -24.68
CA GLU A 402 -15.29 -24.25 -26.02
C GLU A 402 -14.00 -24.61 -26.79
N ILE A 403 -12.98 -23.75 -26.76
CA ILE A 403 -11.68 -24.01 -27.41
C ILE A 403 -11.00 -25.24 -26.78
N GLN A 404 -11.03 -25.38 -25.45
CA GLN A 404 -10.46 -26.56 -24.80
C GLN A 404 -11.20 -27.84 -25.19
N GLN A 405 -12.53 -27.78 -25.33
CA GLN A 405 -13.33 -28.93 -25.75
C GLN A 405 -13.05 -29.31 -27.21
N GLN A 406 -12.98 -28.33 -28.11
CA GLN A 406 -12.59 -28.56 -29.51
C GLN A 406 -11.18 -29.12 -29.64
N LEU A 407 -10.21 -28.60 -28.87
CA LEU A 407 -8.83 -29.11 -28.89
C LEU A 407 -8.77 -30.58 -28.46
N VAL A 408 -9.56 -30.97 -27.45
CA VAL A 408 -9.64 -32.37 -27.00
C VAL A 408 -10.28 -33.25 -28.08
N GLU A 409 -11.35 -32.79 -28.71
CA GLU A 409 -12.02 -33.52 -29.80
C GLU A 409 -11.11 -33.66 -31.03
N GLU A 410 -10.42 -32.60 -31.43
CA GLU A 410 -9.44 -32.61 -32.53
C GLU A 410 -8.26 -33.53 -32.21
N PHE A 411 -7.75 -33.50 -30.98
CA PHE A 411 -6.68 -34.40 -30.54
C PHE A 411 -7.13 -35.87 -30.54
N GLN A 412 -8.35 -36.16 -30.08
CA GLN A 412 -8.91 -37.51 -30.11
C GLN A 412 -9.07 -38.02 -31.55
N ASN A 413 -9.61 -37.19 -32.45
CA ASN A 413 -9.78 -37.53 -33.85
C ASN A 413 -8.42 -37.76 -34.53
N ASN A 414 -7.44 -36.88 -34.28
CA ASN A 414 -6.10 -37.01 -34.86
C ASN A 414 -5.38 -38.28 -34.35
N ILE A 415 -5.51 -38.61 -33.05
CA ILE A 415 -5.01 -39.88 -32.52
C ILE A 415 -5.70 -41.07 -33.21
N HIS A 416 -7.02 -41.03 -33.38
CA HIS A 416 -7.77 -42.08 -34.04
C HIS A 416 -7.34 -42.29 -35.49
N ASP A 417 -7.13 -41.20 -36.23
CA ASP A 417 -6.65 -41.22 -37.62
C ASP A 417 -5.23 -41.80 -37.71
N ILE A 418 -4.32 -41.37 -36.83
CA ILE A 418 -2.95 -41.90 -36.76
C ILE A 418 -2.97 -43.41 -36.46
N PHE A 419 -3.78 -43.86 -35.50
CA PHE A 419 -3.89 -45.30 -35.18
C PHE A 419 -4.48 -46.08 -36.35
N THR A 420 -5.51 -45.56 -37.02
CA THR A 420 -6.12 -46.19 -38.19
C THR A 420 -5.12 -46.29 -39.34
N GLN A 421 -4.37 -45.22 -39.60
CA GLN A 421 -3.33 -45.20 -40.62
C GLN A 421 -2.18 -46.16 -40.30
N GLN A 422 -1.70 -46.20 -39.05
CA GLN A 422 -0.68 -47.16 -38.63
C GLN A 422 -1.17 -48.60 -38.75
N ASN A 423 -2.42 -48.88 -38.37
CA ASN A 423 -3.00 -50.20 -38.49
C ASN A 423 -3.11 -50.64 -39.96
N ASN A 424 -3.56 -49.76 -40.85
CA ASN A 424 -3.62 -50.03 -42.29
C ASN A 424 -2.22 -50.27 -42.88
N ASN A 425 -1.23 -49.48 -42.47
CA ASN A 425 0.16 -49.66 -42.90
C ASN A 425 0.74 -50.99 -42.39
N LEU A 426 0.46 -51.37 -41.15
CA LEU A 426 0.89 -52.66 -40.58
C LEU A 426 0.22 -53.84 -41.28
N GLN A 427 -1.07 -53.72 -41.61
CA GLN A 427 -1.79 -54.74 -42.37
C GLN A 427 -1.19 -54.90 -43.78
N HIS A 428 -0.97 -53.79 -44.49
CA HIS A 428 -0.35 -53.81 -45.81
C HIS A 428 1.09 -54.37 -45.75
N LEU A 429 1.88 -54.00 -44.75
CA LEU A 429 3.21 -54.57 -44.52
C LEU A 429 3.14 -56.08 -44.23
N GLY A 430 2.14 -56.52 -43.46
CA GLY A 430 1.87 -57.92 -43.20
C GLY A 430 1.50 -58.70 -44.46
N GLU A 431 0.65 -58.14 -45.32
CA GLU A 431 0.28 -58.73 -46.61
C GLU A 431 1.49 -58.81 -47.55
N GLN A 432 2.27 -57.72 -47.67
CA GLN A 432 3.49 -57.70 -48.47
C GLN A 432 4.54 -58.69 -47.96
N SER A 433 4.73 -58.79 -46.63
CA SER A 433 5.66 -59.72 -46.02
C SER A 433 5.21 -61.17 -46.22
N SER A 434 3.91 -61.45 -46.05
CA SER A 434 3.33 -62.77 -46.31
C SER A 434 3.50 -63.19 -47.78
N GLU A 435 3.24 -62.27 -48.72
CA GLU A 435 3.43 -62.56 -50.15
C GLU A 435 4.91 -62.75 -50.50
N ALA A 436 5.80 -61.90 -49.97
CA ALA A 436 7.25 -62.07 -50.15
C ALA A 436 7.74 -63.42 -49.59
N MET A 437 7.27 -63.82 -48.41
CA MET A 437 7.58 -65.13 -47.83
C MET A 437 7.02 -66.28 -48.67
N ARG A 438 5.82 -66.14 -49.24
CA ARG A 438 5.23 -67.14 -50.15
C ARG A 438 6.07 -67.29 -51.42
N VAL A 439 6.44 -66.18 -52.05
CA VAL A 439 7.33 -66.17 -53.23
C VAL A 439 8.68 -66.81 -52.90
N GLN A 440 9.26 -66.48 -51.75
CA GLN A 440 10.54 -67.05 -51.32
C GLN A 440 10.43 -68.55 -51.04
N ARG A 441 9.35 -69.01 -50.40
CA ARG A 441 9.08 -70.44 -50.18
C ARG A 441 8.89 -71.20 -51.49
N ASP A 442 8.15 -70.63 -52.44
CA ASP A 442 7.93 -71.24 -53.75
C ASP A 442 9.24 -71.31 -54.55
N ALA A 443 10.09 -70.27 -54.46
CA ALA A 443 11.43 -70.26 -55.04
C ALA A 443 12.35 -71.33 -54.41
N LEU A 444 12.37 -71.45 -53.07
CA LEU A 444 13.11 -72.50 -52.37
C LEU A 444 12.63 -73.90 -52.76
N THR A 445 11.31 -74.08 -52.92
CA THR A 445 10.72 -75.35 -53.38
C THR A 445 11.17 -75.68 -54.80
N LYS A 446 11.22 -74.67 -55.70
CA LYS A 446 11.70 -74.85 -57.07
C LYS A 446 13.20 -75.19 -57.10
N ILE A 447 14.01 -74.51 -56.29
CA ILE A 447 15.44 -74.80 -56.13
C ILE A 447 15.61 -76.23 -55.64
N ALA A 448 14.90 -76.64 -54.59
CA ALA A 448 14.97 -78.00 -54.06
C ALA A 448 14.63 -79.06 -55.13
N LYS A 449 13.56 -78.85 -55.91
CA LYS A 449 13.22 -79.75 -57.04
C LYS A 449 14.31 -79.79 -58.09
N GLN A 450 14.86 -78.63 -58.45
CA GLN A 450 15.93 -78.55 -59.44
C GLN A 450 17.21 -79.25 -58.94
N THR A 451 17.58 -79.06 -57.67
CA THR A 451 18.69 -79.76 -57.02
C THR A 451 18.49 -81.27 -57.03
N VAL A 452 17.28 -81.76 -56.70
CA VAL A 452 16.95 -83.20 -56.78
C VAL A 452 17.10 -83.71 -58.21
N ASN A 453 16.56 -83.00 -59.20
CA ASN A 453 16.69 -83.39 -60.61
C ASN A 453 18.15 -83.40 -61.07
N THR A 454 18.96 -82.43 -60.65
CA THR A 454 20.40 -82.40 -60.93
C THR A 454 21.11 -83.61 -60.29
N PHE A 455 20.80 -83.97 -59.04
CA PHE A 455 21.37 -85.16 -58.40
C PHE A 455 20.97 -86.46 -59.11
N VAL A 456 19.72 -86.57 -59.57
CA VAL A 456 19.26 -87.71 -60.37
C VAL A 456 20.02 -87.78 -61.69
N GLY A 457 20.17 -86.65 -62.40
CA GLY A 457 20.95 -86.58 -63.65
C GLY A 457 22.42 -86.96 -63.46
N ILE A 458 23.08 -86.44 -62.42
CA ILE A 458 24.47 -86.82 -62.09
C ILE A 458 24.56 -88.32 -61.80
N ARG A 459 23.60 -88.90 -61.07
CA ARG A 459 23.59 -90.34 -60.80
C ARG A 459 23.45 -91.15 -62.09
N GLU A 460 22.55 -90.76 -62.98
CA GLU A 460 22.32 -91.44 -64.27
C GLU A 460 23.56 -91.34 -65.17
N GLU A 461 24.19 -90.16 -65.26
CA GLU A 461 25.45 -89.97 -66.00
C GLU A 461 26.58 -90.83 -65.41
N LEU A 462 26.67 -90.92 -64.08
CA LEU A 462 27.66 -91.75 -63.40
C LEU A 462 27.42 -93.24 -63.67
N GLU A 463 26.17 -93.71 -63.63
CA GLU A 463 25.80 -95.08 -63.98
C GLU A 463 26.13 -95.41 -65.44
N GLN A 464 25.80 -94.51 -66.38
CA GLN A 464 26.15 -94.68 -67.79
C GLN A 464 27.66 -94.72 -68.01
N SER A 465 28.41 -93.85 -67.34
CA SER A 465 29.88 -93.84 -67.40
C SER A 465 30.48 -95.14 -66.87
N LEU A 466 29.98 -95.65 -65.74
CA LEU A 466 30.38 -96.93 -65.16
C LEU A 466 30.07 -98.11 -66.08
N GLN A 467 28.88 -98.14 -66.69
CA GLN A 467 28.52 -99.18 -67.67
C GLN A 467 29.42 -99.12 -68.91
N THR A 468 29.66 -97.92 -69.43
CA THR A 468 30.55 -97.69 -70.57
C THR A 468 31.98 -98.14 -70.24
N HIS A 469 32.49 -97.79 -69.07
CA HIS A 469 33.81 -98.22 -68.62
C HIS A 469 33.89 -99.75 -68.48
N THR A 470 32.84 -100.39 -67.92
CA THR A 470 32.77 -101.85 -67.80
C THR A 470 32.71 -102.54 -69.17
N GLN A 471 32.00 -101.95 -70.13
CA GLN A 471 31.91 -102.43 -71.50
C GLN A 471 33.28 -102.35 -72.20
N ILE A 472 33.95 -101.20 -72.12
CA ILE A 472 35.30 -100.98 -72.67
C ILE A 472 36.29 -101.97 -72.04
N GLU A 473 36.23 -102.18 -70.72
CA GLU A 473 37.10 -103.13 -70.03
C GLU A 473 36.86 -104.57 -70.50
N ARG A 474 35.60 -104.98 -70.72
CA ARG A 474 35.29 -106.29 -71.31
C ARG A 474 35.80 -106.42 -72.75
N GLU A 475 35.64 -105.39 -73.57
CA GLU A 475 36.16 -105.38 -74.95
C GLU A 475 37.69 -105.50 -74.96
N LEU A 476 38.40 -104.75 -74.11
CA LEU A 476 39.85 -104.87 -73.94
C LEU A 476 40.27 -106.27 -73.49
N ILE A 477 39.56 -106.88 -72.54
CA ILE A 477 39.84 -108.24 -72.08
C ILE A 477 39.59 -109.26 -73.22
N GLN A 478 38.51 -109.10 -73.99
CA GLN A 478 38.24 -109.96 -75.15
C GLN A 478 39.27 -109.78 -76.25
N GLU A 479 39.66 -108.55 -76.56
CA GLU A 479 40.70 -108.25 -77.56
C GLU A 479 42.04 -108.84 -77.12
N PHE A 480 42.41 -108.68 -75.85
CA PHE A 480 43.60 -109.31 -75.28
C PHE A 480 43.53 -110.83 -75.33
N HIS A 481 42.39 -111.43 -74.99
CA HIS A 481 42.17 -112.87 -75.07
C HIS A 481 42.30 -113.39 -76.50
N ASN A 482 41.68 -112.71 -77.47
CA ASN A 482 41.77 -113.06 -78.89
C ASN A 482 43.20 -112.96 -79.41
N ARG A 483 43.92 -111.89 -79.05
CA ARG A 483 45.32 -111.68 -79.42
C ARG A 483 46.24 -112.71 -78.77
N TYR A 484 45.96 -113.12 -77.53
CA TYR A 484 46.66 -114.22 -76.87
C TYR A 484 46.42 -115.56 -77.60
N LEU A 485 45.18 -115.86 -78.00
CA LEU A 485 44.85 -117.05 -78.78
C LEU A 485 45.50 -117.05 -80.17
N GLU A 486 45.58 -115.89 -80.82
CA GLU A 486 46.24 -115.73 -82.12
C GLU A 486 47.75 -116.00 -82.01
N ILE A 487 48.41 -115.46 -80.97
CA ILE A 487 49.82 -115.75 -80.67
C ILE A 487 50.02 -117.24 -80.35
N PHE A 488 49.13 -117.82 -79.53
CA PHE A 488 49.20 -119.23 -79.13
C PHE A 488 49.01 -120.19 -80.32
N ASN A 489 48.07 -119.90 -81.23
CA ASN A 489 47.85 -120.71 -82.43
C ASN A 489 48.96 -120.55 -83.46
N ASN A 490 49.54 -119.34 -83.62
CA ASN A 490 50.73 -119.16 -84.47
C ASN A 490 51.97 -119.89 -83.92
N HIS A 491 52.09 -120.07 -82.60
CA HIS A 491 53.15 -120.90 -82.02
C HIS A 491 52.94 -122.41 -82.26
N LYS A 492 51.69 -122.87 -82.40
CA LYS A 492 51.37 -124.29 -82.62
C LYS A 492 51.62 -124.76 -84.06
N ASN A 493 51.55 -123.86 -85.04
CA ASN A 493 51.78 -124.15 -86.46
C ASN A 493 53.24 -124.18 -86.91
N HIS A 494 54.21 -123.93 -86.01
CA HIS A 494 55.64 -123.96 -86.35
C HIS A 494 56.40 -125.23 -85.93
N ASN A 495 55.71 -126.26 -85.38
CA ASN A 495 56.33 -127.52 -84.94
C ASN A 495 55.61 -128.77 -85.50
N GLY A 496 55.66 -128.97 -86.82
CA GLY A 496 55.31 -130.26 -87.44
C GLY A 496 55.30 -130.21 -88.97
N VAL A 497 55.97 -131.19 -89.61
CA VAL A 497 56.20 -131.40 -91.07
C VAL A 497 57.43 -130.62 -91.56
N HIS A 498 58.61 -131.19 -91.84
CA HIS A 498 59.04 -132.51 -92.36
C HIS A 498 58.41 -132.95 -93.68
#